data_AF-A0AAU5JJ15-F1
#
_entry.id   AF-A0AAU5JJ15-F1
#
_cell.length_a   1.000
_cell.length_b   1.000
_cell.length_c   1.000
_cell.angle_alpha   90.00
_cell.angle_beta   90.00
_cell.angle_gamma   90.00
#
_symmetry.space_group_name_H-M   'P 1'
#
loop_
_entity.id
_entity.type
_entity.pdbx_description
1 polymer ?
#
loop_
_entity_poly.entity_id
_entity_poly.type
_entity_poly.pdbx_seq_one_letter_code
_entity_poly.pdbx_strand_id
1 'polypeptide(L)'
;MSWWLWALLGVAVVVVARLTWRIVHKRGLWDTRTMGLGFGRDEHGGVVFLDTANNWADSTAGYDRDIAREVDFRGPNPLPSNRPPGTAPGEGDWGNWWLDRIRYLREDHVQNSEKHIVYIIQARRLAGLPELEATDDTGSG
;
A
#
# COMPACT_ATOMS: atom_id res chain seq x y z
N MET A 1 15.36 -46.92 -4.50
CA MET A 1 16.02 -45.61 -4.67
C MET A 1 17.02 -45.44 -3.54
N SER A 2 18.31 -45.27 -3.83
CA SER A 2 19.36 -45.23 -2.81
C SER A 2 19.39 -43.88 -2.06
N TRP A 3 19.71 -43.93 -0.76
CA TRP A 3 19.73 -42.77 0.14
C TRP A 3 20.65 -41.62 -0.33
N TRP A 4 21.71 -41.93 -1.08
CA TRP A 4 22.63 -40.95 -1.64
C TRP A 4 22.01 -40.08 -2.75
N LEU A 5 21.01 -40.60 -3.48
CA LEU A 5 20.26 -39.82 -4.47
C LEU A 5 19.39 -38.75 -3.80
N TRP A 6 18.81 -39.05 -2.64
CA TRP A 6 18.04 -38.08 -1.85
C TRP A 6 18.91 -36.97 -1.25
N ALA A 7 20.13 -37.32 -0.83
CA ALA A 7 21.10 -36.34 -0.33
C ALA A 7 21.53 -35.33 -1.42
N LEU A 8 21.82 -35.81 -2.64
CA LEU A 8 22.17 -34.95 -3.77
C LEU A 8 21.01 -34.03 -4.20
N LEU A 9 19.78 -34.54 -4.15
CA LEU A 9 18.57 -33.77 -4.46
C LEU A 9 18.33 -32.66 -3.42
N GLY A 10 18.55 -32.95 -2.13
CA GLY A 10 18.50 -31.95 -1.06
C GLY A 10 19.52 -30.82 -1.24
N VAL A 11 20.77 -31.16 -1.59
CA VAL A 11 21.82 -30.15 -1.84
C VAL A 11 21.47 -29.28 -3.06
N ALA A 12 20.98 -29.88 -4.15
CA ALA A 12 20.58 -29.13 -5.34
C ALA A 12 19.45 -28.14 -5.05
N VAL A 13 18.44 -28.53 -4.26
CA VAL A 13 17.34 -27.65 -3.86
C VAL A 13 17.85 -26.46 -3.03
N VAL A 14 18.74 -26.71 -2.06
CA VAL A 14 19.32 -25.64 -1.22
C VAL A 14 20.16 -24.66 -2.05
N VAL A 15 20.93 -25.16 -3.02
CA VAL A 15 21.76 -24.33 -3.91
C VAL A 15 20.88 -23.46 -4.82
N VAL A 16 19.84 -24.04 -5.43
CA VAL A 16 18.89 -23.30 -6.26
C VAL A 16 18.15 -22.25 -5.43
N ALA A 17 17.66 -22.60 -4.24
CA ALA A 17 16.99 -21.67 -3.33
C ALA A 17 17.90 -20.50 -2.90
N ARG A 18 19.19 -20.77 -2.64
CA ARG A 18 20.16 -19.71 -2.33
C ARG A 18 20.47 -18.82 -3.54
N LEU A 19 20.53 -19.39 -4.73
CA LEU A 19 20.75 -18.64 -5.97
C LEU A 19 19.56 -17.77 -6.31
N THR A 20 18.33 -18.28 -6.22
CA THR A 20 17.11 -17.48 -6.41
C THR A 20 16.98 -16.41 -5.33
N TRP A 21 17.23 -16.72 -4.06
CA TRP A 21 17.26 -15.72 -2.98
C TRP A 21 18.28 -14.61 -3.25
N ARG A 22 19.51 -14.98 -3.67
CA ARG A 22 20.54 -14.01 -4.03
C ARG A 22 20.18 -13.19 -5.26
N ILE A 23 19.54 -13.78 -6.28
CA ILE A 23 19.10 -13.06 -7.47
C ILE A 23 17.99 -12.09 -7.10
N VAL A 24 16.97 -12.52 -6.35
CA VAL A 24 15.85 -11.66 -5.91
C VAL A 24 16.36 -10.48 -5.07
N HIS A 25 17.29 -10.70 -4.15
CA HIS A 25 17.85 -9.61 -3.35
C HIS A 25 18.91 -8.75 -4.07
N LYS A 26 19.75 -9.31 -4.95
CA LYS A 26 20.77 -8.54 -5.68
C LYS A 26 20.24 -7.80 -6.90
N ARG A 27 19.18 -8.29 -7.55
CA ARG A 27 18.64 -7.66 -8.78
C ARG A 27 17.67 -6.52 -8.53
N GLY A 28 17.39 -6.15 -7.28
CA GLY A 28 16.58 -4.96 -7.04
C GLY A 28 15.29 -4.99 -7.86
N LEU A 29 14.45 -6.02 -7.67
CA LEU A 29 13.05 -5.95 -8.12
C LEU A 29 12.29 -4.75 -7.48
N TRP A 30 12.95 -4.09 -6.52
CA TRP A 30 12.59 -2.85 -5.86
C TRP A 30 13.70 -1.79 -6.01
N ASP A 31 14.46 -1.79 -7.11
CA ASP A 31 15.42 -0.70 -7.37
C ASP A 31 14.61 0.55 -7.71
N THR A 32 14.26 1.33 -6.69
CA THR A 32 13.46 2.55 -6.75
C THR A 32 14.02 3.58 -7.74
N ARG A 33 15.31 3.47 -8.10
CA ARG A 33 15.94 4.27 -9.17
C ARG A 33 15.33 4.00 -10.54
N THR A 34 14.80 2.81 -10.80
CA THR A 34 14.14 2.46 -12.06
C THR A 34 12.70 2.97 -12.15
N MET A 35 12.05 3.20 -11.01
CA MET A 35 10.69 3.76 -10.93
C MET A 35 10.67 5.29 -10.90
N GLY A 36 11.83 5.94 -10.77
CA GLY A 36 11.94 7.40 -10.71
C GLY A 36 11.30 8.00 -9.46
N LEU A 37 11.16 7.21 -8.39
CA LEU A 37 10.57 7.63 -7.13
C LEU A 37 11.62 8.30 -6.22
N GLY A 38 11.27 9.46 -5.66
CA GLY A 38 12.13 10.24 -4.79
C GLY A 38 11.94 9.91 -3.31
N PHE A 39 13.04 9.65 -2.60
CA PHE A 39 13.04 9.41 -1.15
C PHE A 39 14.02 10.35 -0.45
N GLY A 40 13.61 10.84 0.70
CA GLY A 40 14.42 11.68 1.58
C GLY A 40 14.55 11.11 2.97
N ARG A 41 15.13 11.93 3.86
CA ARG A 41 15.12 11.70 5.30
C ARG A 41 14.45 12.89 5.99
N ASP A 42 13.64 12.61 6.99
CA ASP A 42 13.11 13.65 7.89
C ASP A 42 14.17 14.08 8.93
N GLU A 43 13.80 14.99 9.81
CA GLU A 43 14.65 15.54 10.87
C GLU A 43 15.08 14.50 11.94
N HIS A 44 14.36 13.39 12.05
CA HIS A 44 14.65 12.27 12.94
C HIS A 44 15.36 11.10 12.23
N GLY A 45 15.66 11.25 10.93
CA GLY A 45 16.27 10.21 10.10
C GLY A 45 15.30 9.14 9.60
N GLY A 46 14.00 9.33 9.79
CA GLY A 46 12.94 8.52 9.16
C GLY A 46 12.93 8.70 7.64
N VAL A 47 12.40 7.71 6.92
CA VAL A 47 12.31 7.76 5.46
C VAL A 47 11.03 8.49 5.07
N VAL A 48 11.17 9.51 4.23
CA VAL A 48 10.03 10.30 3.73
C VAL A 48 9.94 10.23 2.21
N PHE A 49 8.72 10.16 1.68
CA PHE A 49 8.47 10.28 0.24
C PHE A 49 8.53 11.75 -0.17
N LEU A 50 9.36 12.08 -1.18
CA LEU A 50 9.55 13.48 -1.60
C LEU A 50 8.36 14.01 -2.41
N ASP A 51 8.08 15.32 -2.34
CA ASP A 51 7.06 15.97 -3.20
C ASP A 51 7.65 16.20 -4.61
N THR A 52 7.75 15.12 -5.38
CA THR A 52 8.16 15.14 -6.80
C THR A 52 6.98 14.84 -7.70
N ALA A 53 7.03 15.29 -8.96
CA ALA A 53 5.97 15.04 -9.93
C ALA A 53 5.69 13.53 -10.13
N ASN A 54 6.73 12.69 -10.14
CA ASN A 54 6.58 11.24 -10.28
C ASN A 54 5.92 10.62 -9.05
N ASN A 55 6.36 11.00 -7.85
CA ASN A 55 5.77 10.52 -6.60
C ASN A 55 4.29 10.93 -6.48
N TRP A 56 3.96 12.15 -6.92
CA TRP A 56 2.60 12.63 -6.99
C TRP A 56 1.74 11.80 -7.95
N ALA A 57 2.22 11.57 -9.17
CA ALA A 57 1.51 10.75 -10.16
C ALA A 57 1.29 9.31 -9.68
N ASP A 58 2.30 8.69 -9.06
CA ASP A 58 2.19 7.35 -8.49
C ASP A 58 1.17 7.30 -7.34
N SER A 59 1.25 8.27 -6.42
CA SER A 59 0.34 8.34 -5.27
C SER A 59 -1.11 8.52 -5.71
N THR A 60 -1.38 9.49 -6.60
CA THR A 60 -2.72 9.75 -7.13
C THR A 60 -3.28 8.56 -7.90
N ALA A 61 -2.46 7.89 -8.74
CA ALA A 61 -2.88 6.66 -9.41
C ALA A 61 -3.22 5.52 -8.43
N GLY A 62 -2.53 5.44 -7.29
CA GLY A 62 -2.87 4.54 -6.20
C GLY A 62 -4.20 4.90 -5.55
N TYR A 63 -4.39 6.16 -5.19
CA TYR A 63 -5.63 6.65 -4.58
C TYR A 63 -6.83 6.46 -5.50
N ASP A 64 -6.73 6.82 -6.78
CA ASP A 64 -7.81 6.69 -7.75
C ASP A 64 -8.25 5.23 -7.91
N ARG A 65 -7.29 4.30 -7.89
CA ARG A 65 -7.56 2.86 -7.93
C ARG A 65 -8.32 2.40 -6.69
N ASP A 66 -7.91 2.84 -5.51
CA ASP A 66 -8.58 2.47 -4.27
C ASP A 66 -9.97 3.11 -4.16
N ILE A 67 -10.16 4.34 -4.65
CA ILE A 67 -11.46 5.01 -4.77
C ILE A 67 -12.39 4.23 -5.71
N ALA A 68 -11.91 3.83 -6.88
CA ALA A 68 -12.69 3.02 -7.82
C ALA A 68 -13.14 1.69 -7.19
N ARG A 69 -12.25 1.06 -6.41
CA ARG A 69 -12.59 -0.16 -5.66
C ARG A 69 -13.64 0.10 -4.58
N GLU A 70 -13.58 1.22 -3.86
CA GLU A 70 -14.62 1.60 -2.91
C GLU A 70 -15.98 1.78 -3.61
N VAL A 71 -16.00 2.48 -4.76
CA VAL A 71 -17.22 2.67 -5.56
C VAL A 71 -17.83 1.33 -5.95
N ASP A 72 -17.02 0.42 -6.50
CA ASP A 72 -17.48 -0.92 -6.89
C ASP A 72 -17.93 -1.75 -5.69
N PHE A 73 -17.28 -1.60 -4.54
CA PHE A 73 -17.61 -2.32 -3.32
C PHE A 73 -18.92 -1.84 -2.67
N ARG A 74 -19.27 -0.56 -2.84
CA ARG A 74 -20.53 0.04 -2.35
C ARG A 74 -21.67 0.00 -3.38
N GLY A 75 -21.35 -0.31 -4.63
CA GLY A 75 -22.30 -0.34 -5.74
C GLY A 75 -23.39 -1.41 -5.60
N PRO A 76 -24.40 -1.40 -6.50
CA PRO A 76 -25.54 -2.31 -6.44
C PRO A 76 -25.17 -3.79 -6.65
N ASN A 77 -24.00 -4.07 -7.22
CA ASN A 77 -23.43 -5.40 -7.40
C ASN A 77 -22.02 -5.42 -6.81
N PRO A 78 -21.88 -5.48 -5.48
CA PRO A 78 -20.60 -5.30 -4.82
C PRO A 78 -19.66 -6.44 -5.19
N LEU A 79 -18.42 -6.11 -5.58
CA LEU A 79 -17.37 -7.08 -5.81
C LEU A 79 -16.58 -7.32 -4.52
N PRO A 80 -16.66 -8.49 -3.85
CA PRO A 80 -15.97 -8.71 -2.59
C PRO A 80 -14.43 -8.61 -2.70
N SER A 81 -13.87 -8.82 -3.90
CA SER A 81 -12.45 -8.59 -4.19
C SER A 81 -12.03 -7.11 -4.08
N ASN A 82 -12.99 -6.19 -4.17
CA ASN A 82 -12.78 -4.75 -4.04
C ASN A 82 -12.95 -4.26 -2.60
N ARG A 83 -12.92 -5.15 -1.61
CA ARG A 83 -12.73 -4.79 -0.20
C ARG A 83 -11.41 -4.03 0.04
N PRO A 84 -11.27 -3.27 1.14
CA PRO A 84 -10.01 -2.60 1.46
C PRO A 84 -8.83 -3.59 1.55
N PRO A 85 -7.63 -3.22 1.08
CA PRO A 85 -6.44 -4.04 1.23
C PRO A 85 -6.18 -4.44 2.69
N GLY A 86 -5.73 -5.68 2.92
CA GLY A 86 -5.35 -6.16 4.25
C GLY A 86 -6.51 -6.60 5.16
N THR A 87 -7.76 -6.55 4.70
CA THR A 87 -8.94 -6.95 5.49
C THR A 87 -9.31 -8.43 5.33
N ALA A 88 -9.86 -9.05 6.37
CA ALA A 88 -10.36 -10.42 6.33
C ALA A 88 -11.71 -10.51 5.57
N PRO A 89 -12.13 -11.71 5.11
CA PRO A 89 -13.41 -11.86 4.42
C PRO A 89 -14.56 -11.47 5.35
N GLY A 90 -15.38 -10.49 4.94
CA GLY A 90 -16.48 -9.96 5.76
C GLY A 90 -16.14 -8.75 6.63
N GLU A 91 -14.89 -8.30 6.64
CA GLU A 91 -14.39 -7.18 7.49
C GLU A 91 -14.01 -5.94 6.66
N GLY A 92 -14.71 -5.69 5.55
CA GLY A 92 -14.36 -4.61 4.62
C GLY A 92 -15.00 -3.27 4.99
N ASP A 93 -14.28 -2.41 5.69
CA ASP A 93 -14.69 -1.02 5.92
C ASP A 93 -13.74 -0.02 5.25
N TRP A 94 -14.18 0.52 4.12
CA TRP A 94 -13.43 1.55 3.39
C TRP A 94 -13.32 2.88 4.13
N GLY A 95 -14.29 3.24 4.97
CA GLY A 95 -14.25 4.49 5.74
C GLY A 95 -13.08 4.47 6.73
N ASN A 96 -13.02 3.43 7.55
CA ASN A 96 -11.91 3.21 8.49
C ASN A 96 -10.56 3.08 7.79
N TRP A 97 -10.51 2.38 6.64
CA TRP A 97 -9.27 2.28 5.86
C TRP A 97 -8.76 3.65 5.38
N TRP A 98 -9.64 4.53 4.92
CA TRP A 98 -9.26 5.89 4.53
C TRP A 98 -8.84 6.75 5.70
N LEU A 99 -9.51 6.63 6.85
CA LEU A 99 -9.11 7.33 8.07
C LEU A 99 -7.71 6.90 8.51
N ASP A 100 -7.41 5.60 8.47
CA ASP A 100 -6.08 5.05 8.75
C ASP A 100 -5.04 5.57 7.76
N ARG A 101 -5.37 5.62 6.47
CA ARG A 101 -4.49 6.17 5.44
C ARG A 101 -4.20 7.65 5.68
N ILE A 102 -5.20 8.45 6.04
CA ILE A 102 -5.04 9.88 6.32
C ILE A 102 -4.21 10.06 7.59
N ARG A 103 -4.44 9.27 8.64
CA ARG A 103 -3.61 9.26 9.85
C ARG A 103 -2.16 8.97 9.50
N TYR A 104 -1.90 7.95 8.70
CA TYR A 104 -0.56 7.65 8.20
C TYR A 104 0.04 8.85 7.45
N LEU A 105 -0.69 9.49 6.53
CA LEU A 105 -0.16 10.67 5.83
C LEU A 105 0.20 11.82 6.78
N ARG A 106 -0.51 11.98 7.91
CA ARG A 106 -0.21 13.00 8.92
C ARG A 106 1.01 12.71 9.79
N GLU A 107 1.49 11.47 9.84
CA GLU A 107 2.68 11.06 10.60
C GLU A 107 4.00 11.33 9.83
N ASP A 108 4.01 12.33 8.95
CA ASP A 108 5.19 12.82 8.22
C ASP A 108 5.93 11.80 7.31
N HIS A 109 5.26 10.71 6.92
CA HIS A 109 5.82 9.72 5.98
C HIS A 109 5.90 10.24 4.52
N VAL A 110 5.26 11.36 4.22
CA VAL A 110 5.20 11.99 2.89
C VAL A 110 5.35 13.51 3.01
N GLN A 111 6.24 14.11 2.21
CA GLN A 111 6.34 15.57 2.13
C GLN A 111 5.04 16.15 1.54
N ASN A 112 4.61 17.29 2.10
CA ASN A 112 3.36 17.94 1.68
C ASN A 112 2.15 17.00 1.85
N SER A 113 2.09 16.29 2.98
CA SER A 113 1.03 15.35 3.32
C SER A 113 -0.39 15.92 3.16
N GLU A 114 -0.59 17.20 3.51
CA GLU A 114 -1.87 17.89 3.36
C GLU A 114 -2.38 17.89 1.91
N LYS A 115 -1.50 18.08 0.92
CA LYS A 115 -1.86 17.99 -0.50
C LYS A 115 -2.44 16.63 -0.88
N HIS A 116 -1.90 15.55 -0.31
CA HIS A 116 -2.39 14.19 -0.53
C HIS A 116 -3.75 13.97 0.16
N ILE A 117 -3.91 14.46 1.38
CA ILE A 117 -5.16 14.37 2.16
C ILE A 117 -6.28 15.12 1.44
N VAL A 118 -6.03 16.36 1.01
CA VAL A 118 -6.99 17.17 0.25
C VAL A 118 -7.40 16.45 -1.04
N TYR A 119 -6.43 15.87 -1.76
CA TYR A 119 -6.73 15.10 -2.97
C TYR A 119 -7.67 13.93 -2.71
N ILE A 120 -7.37 13.10 -1.71
CA ILE A 120 -8.21 11.94 -1.34
C ILE A 120 -9.65 12.39 -1.04
N ILE A 121 -9.81 13.45 -0.23
CA ILE A 121 -11.12 13.96 0.16
C ILE A 121 -11.90 14.47 -1.07
N GLN A 122 -11.26 15.27 -1.93
CA GLN A 122 -11.92 15.83 -3.11
C GLN A 122 -12.26 14.76 -4.14
N ALA A 123 -11.34 13.82 -4.41
CA ALA A 123 -11.56 12.73 -5.35
C ALA A 123 -12.70 11.81 -4.89
N ARG A 124 -12.76 11.48 -3.59
CA ARG A 124 -13.88 10.71 -3.01
C ARG A 124 -15.21 11.46 -3.14
N ARG A 125 -15.23 12.76 -2.84
CA ARG A 125 -16.44 13.60 -3.00
C ARG A 125 -16.91 13.63 -4.45
N LEU A 126 -16.00 13.77 -5.42
CA LEU A 126 -16.33 13.75 -6.85
C LEU A 126 -16.86 12.38 -7.31
N ALA A 127 -16.42 11.29 -6.67
CA ALA A 127 -16.95 9.94 -6.90
C ALA A 127 -18.31 9.69 -6.23
N GLY A 128 -18.89 10.67 -5.52
CA GLY A 128 -20.15 10.54 -4.81
C GLY A 128 -20.09 9.64 -3.58
N LEU A 129 -18.88 9.41 -3.05
CA LEU A 129 -18.68 8.59 -1.86
C LEU A 129 -19.03 9.37 -0.59
N PRO A 130 -19.47 8.66 0.48
CA PRO A 130 -19.75 9.29 1.77
C PRO A 130 -18.54 10.06 2.30
N GLU A 131 -18.81 11.19 2.96
CA GLU A 131 -17.79 11.94 3.67
C GLU A 131 -17.14 11.06 4.75
N LEU A 132 -15.85 11.27 4.99
CA LEU A 132 -15.16 10.61 6.09
C LEU A 132 -15.60 11.31 7.38
N GLU A 133 -16.59 10.74 8.05
CA GLU A 133 -16.87 11.10 9.42
C GLU A 133 -15.70 10.55 10.25
N ALA A 134 -14.99 11.45 10.96
CA ALA A 134 -14.12 10.98 12.02
C ALA A 134 -15.03 10.21 12.98
N THR A 135 -14.79 8.91 13.15
CA THR A 135 -15.34 8.21 14.28
C THR A 135 -14.74 8.89 15.51
N ASP A 136 -15.52 9.77 16.12
CA ASP A 136 -15.35 10.14 17.51
C ASP A 136 -15.54 8.85 18.34
N ASP A 137 -14.55 7.96 18.31
CA ASP A 137 -14.35 6.96 19.37
C ASP A 137 -13.83 7.71 20.61
N THR A 138 -14.69 8.60 21.08
CA THR A 138 -14.80 9.01 22.48
C THR A 138 -16.16 8.52 23.01
N GLY A 139 -16.47 7.24 22.77
CA GLY A 139 -17.26 6.46 23.73
C GLY A 139 -16.37 6.14 24.93
N SER A 140 -16.38 6.96 25.98
CA SER A 140 -17.29 6.85 27.14
C SER A 140 -17.10 5.54 27.92
N GLY A 141 -16.53 5.65 29.13
CA GLY A 141 -16.38 4.55 30.10
C GLY A 141 -15.54 4.95 31.30
#